data_AF-A0A7T4X2B5-F1
#
_entry.id   AF-A0A7T4X2B5-F1
#
_cell.length_a   1.000
_cell.length_b   1.000
_cell.length_c   1.000
_cell.angle_alpha   90.00
_cell.angle_beta   90.00
_cell.angle_gamma   90.00
#
_symmetry.space_group_name_H-M   'P 1'
#
loop_
_entity.id
_entity.type
_entity.pdbx_description
1 polymer ?
#
loop_
_entity_poly.entity_id
_entity_poly.type
_entity_poly.pdbx_seq_one_letter_code
_entity_poly.pdbx_strand_id
1 'polypeptide(L)'
;MLLYLRSINDNDKLKVKKFNISTTVVPAKLPSLEDFYLVNEVLDELYDILDATNPSIKDAAENMLYGHLLYIYPIKPKFTNHELALAYAQYLQEMLGQESVEQAEQKAIEWIEKIDRFMLENEQ
;
A
#
# COMPACT_ATOMS: atom_id res chain seq x y z
N MET A 1 15.59 6.10 -5.24
CA MET A 1 15.93 7.14 -6.25
C MET A 1 14.83 8.19 -6.44
N LEU A 2 13.55 7.84 -6.62
CA LEU A 2 12.47 8.85 -6.80
C LEU A 2 12.33 9.84 -5.63
N LEU A 3 12.47 9.39 -4.38
CA LEU A 3 12.43 10.27 -3.20
C LEU A 3 13.56 11.30 -3.19
N TYR A 4 14.75 10.90 -3.65
CA TYR A 4 15.89 11.80 -3.81
C TYR A 4 15.62 12.85 -4.91
N LEU A 5 15.08 12.43 -6.06
CA LEU A 5 14.72 13.37 -7.13
C LEU A 5 13.66 14.38 -6.67
N ARG A 6 12.68 13.93 -5.88
CA ARG A 6 11.74 14.83 -5.21
C ARG A 6 12.46 15.82 -4.29
N SER A 7 13.40 15.38 -3.46
CA SER A 7 14.08 16.25 -2.49
C SER A 7 14.94 17.34 -3.13
N ILE A 8 15.41 17.13 -4.36
CA ILE A 8 16.13 18.15 -5.14
C ILE A 8 15.23 18.96 -6.08
N ASN A 9 13.90 18.82 -5.95
CA ASN A 9 12.89 19.47 -6.80
C ASN A 9 13.10 19.21 -8.31
N ASP A 10 13.43 17.96 -8.66
CA ASP A 10 13.56 17.55 -10.05
C ASP A 10 12.21 17.65 -10.79
N ASN A 11 12.20 18.39 -11.89
CA ASN A 11 11.00 18.69 -12.68
C ASN A 11 10.90 17.86 -13.97
N ASP A 12 11.83 16.93 -14.19
CA ASP A 12 11.81 16.11 -15.39
C ASP A 12 10.72 15.03 -15.30
N LYS A 13 10.06 14.78 -16.43
CA LYS A 13 9.03 13.74 -16.52
C LYS A 13 9.70 12.38 -16.57
N LEU A 14 9.35 11.52 -15.62
CA LEU A 14 9.84 10.14 -15.56
C LEU A 14 8.71 9.17 -15.80
N LYS A 15 8.97 8.16 -16.64
CA LYS A 15 8.08 7.03 -16.80
C LYS A 15 8.44 5.96 -15.76
N VAL A 16 7.50 5.66 -14.87
CA VAL A 16 7.65 4.62 -13.85
C VAL A 16 6.76 3.44 -14.22
N LYS A 17 7.27 2.22 -14.05
CA LYS A 17 6.52 0.99 -14.24
C LYS A 17 6.73 0.08 -13.03
N LYS A 18 5.67 -0.22 -12.28
CA LYS A 18 5.68 -1.20 -11.18
C LYS A 18 4.33 -1.93 -11.15
N PHE A 19 4.32 -3.21 -10.78
CA PHE A 19 3.09 -4.01 -10.65
C PHE A 19 2.14 -3.91 -11.86
N ASN A 20 2.69 -3.97 -13.07
CA ASN A 20 1.99 -3.79 -14.36
C ASN A 20 1.27 -2.44 -14.56
N ILE A 21 1.51 -1.46 -13.68
CA ILE A 21 1.02 -0.10 -13.82
C ILE A 21 2.16 0.76 -14.34
N SER A 22 1.92 1.46 -15.44
CA SER A 22 2.84 2.47 -15.96
C SER A 22 2.23 3.85 -15.77
N THR A 23 2.99 4.75 -15.15
CA THR A 23 2.59 6.14 -14.91
C THR A 23 3.72 7.09 -15.31
N THR A 24 3.36 8.31 -15.67
CA THR A 24 4.34 9.40 -15.88
C THR A 24 4.22 10.35 -14.70
N VAL A 25 5.34 10.57 -14.01
CA VAL A 25 5.40 11.42 -12.82
C VAL A 25 6.39 12.55 -13.03
N VAL A 26 6.23 13.60 -12.24
CA VAL A 26 7.22 14.67 -12.07
C VAL A 26 7.64 14.61 -10.60
N PRO A 27 8.90 14.23 -10.27
CA PRO A 27 9.31 13.99 -8.89
C PRO A 27 8.99 15.14 -7.93
N ALA A 28 9.25 16.39 -8.33
CA ALA A 28 8.94 17.59 -7.54
C ALA A 28 7.44 17.76 -7.18
N LYS A 29 6.54 17.10 -7.92
CA LYS A 29 5.08 17.16 -7.70
C LYS A 29 4.54 15.95 -6.95
N LEU A 30 5.39 14.98 -6.61
CA LEU A 30 4.93 13.83 -5.85
C LEU A 30 4.73 14.20 -4.37
N PRO A 31 3.73 13.60 -3.70
CA PRO A 31 3.56 13.77 -2.26
C PRO A 31 4.79 13.22 -1.50
N SER A 32 4.93 13.58 -0.22
CA SER A 32 5.87 12.85 0.64
C SER A 32 5.37 11.41 0.86
N LEU A 33 6.13 10.59 1.59
CA LEU A 33 5.66 9.24 1.94
C LEU A 33 4.51 9.30 2.94
N GLU A 34 4.60 10.25 3.87
CA GLU A 34 3.58 10.52 4.90
C GLU A 34 2.28 11.04 4.27
N ASP A 35 2.38 11.86 3.23
CA ASP A 35 1.22 12.39 2.49
C ASP A 35 0.70 11.42 1.41
N PHE A 36 1.30 10.24 1.26
CA PHE A 36 0.88 9.30 0.23
C PHE A 36 -0.46 8.64 0.61
N TYR A 37 -1.32 8.38 -0.38
CA TYR A 37 -2.69 7.89 -0.15
C TYR A 37 -2.76 6.63 0.74
N LEU A 38 -1.73 5.78 0.67
CA LEU A 38 -1.69 4.56 1.49
C LEU A 38 -1.60 4.90 2.99
N VAL A 39 -0.83 5.92 3.36
CA VAL A 39 -0.63 6.35 4.75
C VAL A 39 -1.73 7.32 5.18
N ASN A 40 -2.06 8.30 4.34
CA ASN A 40 -2.96 9.40 4.71
C ASN A 40 -4.46 9.09 4.50
N GLU A 41 -4.81 8.00 3.81
CA GLU A 41 -6.21 7.67 3.51
C GLU A 41 -6.51 6.19 3.83
N VAL A 42 -5.71 5.25 3.33
CA VAL A 42 -5.98 3.81 3.51
C VAL A 42 -5.74 3.35 4.94
N LEU A 43 -4.70 3.85 5.62
CA LEU A 43 -4.39 3.47 7.00
C LEU A 43 -5.51 3.87 7.98
N ASP A 44 -6.10 5.05 7.80
CA ASP A 44 -7.22 5.52 8.63
C ASP A 44 -8.45 4.60 8.46
N GLU A 45 -8.82 4.28 7.22
CA GLU A 45 -9.93 3.34 6.96
C GLU A 45 -9.63 1.93 7.48
N LEU A 46 -8.38 1.49 7.39
CA LEU A 46 -7.94 0.20 7.93
C LEU A 46 -8.07 0.16 9.45
N TYR A 47 -7.72 1.24 10.14
CA TYR A 47 -7.91 1.33 11.59
C TYR A 47 -9.38 1.30 12.00
N ASP A 48 -10.26 1.99 11.26
CA ASP A 48 -11.70 1.96 11.52
C ASP A 48 -12.26 0.53 11.39
N ILE A 49 -11.83 -0.21 10.36
CA ILE A 49 -12.21 -1.61 10.17
C ILE A 49 -11.70 -2.46 11.33
N LEU A 50 -10.42 -2.36 11.66
CA LEU A 50 -9.79 -3.18 12.70
C LEU A 50 -10.30 -2.86 14.11
N ASP A 51 -10.67 -1.61 14.41
CA ASP A 51 -11.33 -1.28 15.68
C ASP A 51 -12.65 -2.03 15.86
N ALA A 52 -13.38 -2.23 14.77
CA ALA A 52 -14.65 -2.94 14.80
C ALA A 52 -14.48 -4.47 14.80
N THR A 53 -13.46 -5.00 14.13
CA THR A 53 -13.31 -6.45 13.92
C THR A 53 -12.26 -7.08 14.83
N ASN A 54 -11.04 -6.55 14.85
CA ASN A 54 -9.95 -7.07 15.67
C ASN A 54 -8.89 -5.99 15.98
N PRO A 55 -9.04 -5.23 17.09
CA PRO A 55 -8.11 -4.14 17.40
C PRO A 55 -6.68 -4.61 17.71
N SER A 56 -6.50 -5.89 18.04
CA SER A 56 -5.20 -6.42 18.49
C SER A 56 -4.14 -6.50 17.39
N ILE A 57 -4.54 -6.40 16.12
CA ILE A 57 -3.64 -6.54 14.96
C ILE A 57 -3.32 -5.20 14.28
N LYS A 58 -3.76 -4.07 14.85
CA LYS A 58 -3.55 -2.73 14.26
C LYS A 58 -2.08 -2.41 13.98
N ASP A 59 -1.21 -2.61 14.96
CA ASP A 59 0.22 -2.33 14.81
C ASP A 59 0.84 -3.22 13.72
N ALA A 60 0.40 -4.47 13.59
CA ALA A 60 0.87 -5.37 12.54
C ALA A 60 0.41 -4.88 11.16
N ALA A 61 -0.84 -4.42 11.05
CA ALA A 61 -1.41 -3.90 9.81
C ALA A 61 -0.72 -2.61 9.36
N GLU A 62 -0.45 -1.69 10.28
CA GLU A 62 0.30 -0.48 10.04
C GLU A 62 1.72 -0.78 9.55
N ASN A 63 2.44 -1.66 10.24
CA ASN A 63 3.81 -2.05 9.86
C ASN A 63 3.86 -2.69 8.48
N MET A 64 2.90 -3.57 8.16
CA MET A 64 2.78 -4.19 6.84
C MET A 64 2.56 -3.13 5.75
N LEU A 65 1.64 -2.20 5.99
CA LEU A 65 1.34 -1.11 5.07
C LEU A 65 2.55 -0.19 4.83
N TYR A 66 3.29 0.18 5.88
CA TYR A 66 4.53 0.94 5.75
C TYR A 66 5.63 0.17 5.02
N GLY A 67 5.74 -1.14 5.25
CA GLY A 67 6.62 -2.01 4.47
C GLY A 67 6.32 -1.90 2.99
N HIS A 68 5.03 -1.97 2.62
CA HIS A 68 4.59 -1.91 1.22
C HIS A 68 4.84 -0.55 0.57
N LEU A 69 4.75 0.54 1.34
CA LEU A 69 4.85 1.91 0.86
C LEU A 69 6.09 2.16 -0.02
N LEU A 70 7.27 1.69 0.41
CA LEU A 70 8.53 1.89 -0.31
C LEU A 70 8.55 1.17 -1.66
N TYR A 71 7.91 0.01 -1.75
CA TYR A 71 7.86 -0.81 -2.95
C TYR A 71 6.83 -0.28 -3.94
N ILE A 72 5.69 0.23 -3.47
CA ILE A 72 4.64 0.69 -4.37
C ILE A 72 4.81 2.14 -4.81
N TYR A 73 5.43 3.02 -4.02
CA TYR A 73 5.52 4.44 -4.35
C TYR A 73 6.15 4.67 -5.75
N PRO A 74 5.57 5.52 -6.62
CA PRO A 74 4.41 6.39 -6.43
C PRO A 74 3.12 5.84 -7.09
N ILE A 75 2.98 4.52 -7.21
CA ILE A 75 1.85 3.89 -7.90
C ILE A 75 0.59 3.89 -7.02
N LYS A 76 -0.52 4.42 -7.55
CA LYS A 76 -1.87 4.21 -7.03
C LYS A 76 -2.58 3.16 -7.90
N PRO A 77 -2.96 1.99 -7.35
CA PRO A 77 -3.72 0.99 -8.09
C PRO A 77 -5.15 1.48 -8.34
N LYS A 78 -5.90 0.77 -9.19
CA LYS A 78 -7.30 1.11 -9.51
C LYS A 78 -8.27 0.48 -8.50
N PHE A 79 -8.02 0.74 -7.22
CA PHE A 79 -8.88 0.37 -6.11
C PHE A 79 -9.19 1.65 -5.32
N THR A 80 -10.38 1.70 -4.74
CA THR A 80 -10.73 2.71 -3.74
C THR A 80 -9.91 2.47 -2.47
N ASN A 81 -9.83 3.50 -1.62
CA ASN A 81 -9.12 3.38 -0.36
C ASN A 81 -9.78 2.33 0.55
N HIS A 82 -11.11 2.31 0.58
CA HIS A 82 -11.91 1.30 1.27
C HIS A 82 -11.65 -0.13 0.81
N GLU A 83 -11.63 -0.37 -0.50
CA GLU A 83 -11.34 -1.71 -1.06
C GLU A 83 -9.94 -2.19 -0.66
N LEU A 84 -8.95 -1.29 -0.63
CA LEU A 84 -7.62 -1.61 -0.15
C LEU A 84 -7.59 -1.87 1.35
N ALA A 85 -8.27 -1.05 2.16
CA ALA A 85 -8.32 -1.21 3.60
C ALA A 85 -8.95 -2.56 3.99
N LEU A 86 -10.07 -2.93 3.37
CA LEU A 86 -10.68 -4.26 3.54
C LEU A 86 -9.72 -5.38 3.12
N ALA A 87 -9.03 -5.22 1.99
CA ALA A 87 -8.09 -6.22 1.51
C ALA A 87 -6.88 -6.40 2.44
N TYR A 88 -6.34 -5.31 3.02
CA TYR A 88 -5.29 -5.39 4.02
C TYR A 88 -5.76 -6.08 5.30
N ALA A 89 -6.95 -5.73 5.79
CA ALA A 89 -7.53 -6.36 6.99
C ALA A 89 -7.73 -7.86 6.78
N GLN A 90 -8.40 -8.24 5.69
CA GLN A 90 -8.64 -9.63 5.32
C GLN A 90 -7.34 -10.41 5.17
N TYR A 91 -6.41 -9.90 4.36
CA TYR A 91 -5.15 -10.58 4.08
C TYR A 91 -4.33 -10.80 5.36
N LEU A 92 -4.24 -9.80 6.24
CA LEU A 92 -3.53 -9.93 7.50
C LEU A 92 -4.17 -10.96 8.43
N GLN A 93 -5.51 -10.98 8.53
CA GLN A 93 -6.22 -11.98 9.33
C GLN A 93 -5.98 -13.39 8.80
N GLU A 94 -6.07 -13.59 7.48
CA GLU A 94 -5.79 -14.87 6.82
C GLU A 94 -4.34 -15.33 7.05
N MET A 95 -3.36 -14.42 6.97
CA MET A 95 -1.96 -14.71 7.29
C MET A 95 -1.77 -15.19 8.73
N LEU A 96 -2.57 -14.66 9.67
CA LEU A 96 -2.54 -15.03 11.09
C LEU A 96 -3.38 -16.29 11.39
N GLY A 97 -3.95 -16.94 10.37
CA GLY A 97 -4.81 -18.11 10.51
C GLY A 97 -6.17 -17.81 11.16
N GLN A 98 -6.61 -16.55 11.08
CA GLN A 98 -7.91 -16.10 11.58
C GLN A 98 -8.95 -16.14 10.45
N GLU A 99 -10.21 -16.43 10.80
CA GLU A 99 -11.30 -16.27 9.84
C GLU A 99 -11.56 -14.78 9.60
N SER A 100 -11.46 -14.36 8.35
CA SER A 100 -11.81 -13.01 7.92
C SER A 100 -13.32 -12.86 7.78
N VAL A 101 -13.86 -11.80 8.37
CA VAL A 101 -15.27 -11.39 8.19
C VAL A 101 -15.44 -10.36 7.07
N GLU A 102 -14.33 -9.78 6.64
CA GLU A 102 -14.22 -8.83 5.56
C GLU A 102 -14.50 -9.53 4.22
N GLN A 103 -15.18 -8.81 3.32
CA GLN A 103 -15.49 -9.26 1.96
C GLN A 103 -14.72 -8.40 0.95
N ALA A 104 -13.40 -8.44 1.04
CA ALA A 104 -12.57 -7.65 0.13
C ALA A 104 -12.67 -8.19 -1.31
N GLU A 105 -12.47 -7.30 -2.28
CA GLU A 105 -12.37 -7.74 -3.66
C GLU A 105 -11.12 -8.61 -3.84
N GLN A 106 -11.29 -9.82 -4.39
CA GLN A 106 -10.19 -10.78 -4.63
C GLN A 106 -9.00 -10.14 -5.38
N LYS A 107 -9.27 -9.23 -6.30
CA LYS A 107 -8.23 -8.54 -7.08
C LYS A 107 -7.36 -7.61 -6.23
N ALA A 108 -7.92 -7.01 -5.18
CA ALA A 108 -7.18 -6.17 -4.25
C ALA A 108 -6.27 -7.04 -3.37
N ILE A 109 -6.77 -8.17 -2.86
CA ILE A 109 -5.97 -9.16 -2.12
C ILE A 109 -4.81 -9.68 -2.98
N GLU A 110 -5.09 -10.14 -4.20
CA GLU A 110 -4.07 -10.60 -5.15
C GLU A 110 -3.03 -9.51 -5.50
N TRP A 111 -3.39 -8.24 -5.37
CA TRP A 111 -2.46 -7.14 -5.59
C TRP A 111 -1.53 -6.95 -4.38
N ILE A 112 -2.06 -7.05 -3.17
CA ILE A 112 -1.28 -7.06 -1.91
C ILE A 112 -0.30 -8.24 -1.90
N GLU A 113 -0.76 -9.46 -2.19
CA GLU A 113 0.08 -10.66 -2.28
C GLU A 113 1.26 -10.52 -3.27
N LYS A 114 1.04 -9.80 -4.38
CA LYS A 114 2.10 -9.53 -5.36
C LYS A 114 3.15 -8.60 -4.79
N ILE A 115 2.78 -7.66 -3.93
CA ILE A 115 3.71 -6.77 -3.24
C ILE A 115 4.53 -7.57 -2.24
N ASP A 116 3.89 -8.36 -1.37
CA ASP A 116 4.58 -9.20 -0.39
C ASP A 116 5.58 -10.15 -1.05
N ARG A 117 5.16 -10.85 -2.11
CA ARG A 117 6.04 -11.74 -2.85
C ARG A 117 7.23 -10.99 -3.45
N PHE A 118 6.99 -9.83 -4.02
CA PHE A 118 8.07 -8.99 -4.55
C PHE A 118 9.03 -8.56 -3.45
N MET A 119 8.54 -8.21 -2.26
CA MET A 119 9.40 -7.85 -1.12
C MET A 119 10.29 -9.03 -0.72
N LEU A 120 9.71 -10.22 -0.51
CA LEU A 120 10.44 -11.43 -0.15
C LEU A 120 11.54 -11.82 -1.17
N GLU A 121 11.28 -11.59 -2.45
CA GLU A 121 12.25 -11.87 -3.53
C GLU A 121 13.40 -10.84 -3.60
N ASN A 122 13.21 -9.62 -3.08
CA ASN A 122 14.15 -8.50 -3.20
C ASN A 122 14.81 -8.10 -1.86
N GLU A 123 14.55 -8.83 -0.77
CA GLU A 123 15.22 -8.70 0.53
C GLU A 123 16.41 -9.66 0.72
N GLN A 124 16.83 -10.37 -0.33
CA GLN A 124 18.00 -11.29 -0.36
C GLN A 124 19.26 -10.66 -0.94
#